data_AF-A0A0F7HK78-F1
#
_entry.id   AF-A0A0F7HK78-F1
#
_cell.length_a   1.000
_cell.length_b   1.000
_cell.length_c   1.000
_cell.angle_alpha   90.00
_cell.angle_beta   90.00
_cell.angle_gamma   90.00
#
_symmetry.space_group_name_H-M   'P 1'
#
loop_
_entity.id
_entity.type
_entity.pdbx_description
1 polymer ?
#
loop_
_entity_poly.entity_id
_entity_poly.type
_entity_poly.pdbx_seq_one_letter_code
_entity_poly.pdbx_strand_id
1 'polypeptide(L)'
;MVIASQLLLYLCLSLLMGVMLGNSVFAGHMPKFRVPKWLLISAAAGVVVFGFSSSLVIILNMAGSLSFAGALWQVLFSFNTGRAWLFMYLISIILIAFFAFDIMEGRAMARAGTVLVVLLAVAQSFASHAFEQAGFWGITVHAVHLLAVMVWSGLLTILGWFTVEKVKWTDVLSWFTPLALISIIVLAVSGIFTGDVVTAAADPSGEQINIFQRFANAWLTDYGQSLLFKQLLLAAILGFGIINGILYRKRLHDEPDLQIQPWIKAESSLVLIVLAVTAFMSEQAIPNQIDTIIERSGASGLFAAVYGQGLPADLTVALTFDAVGIVLLVLAAVFFCFMLYAAKMRMHAVVSLFMALCFVLSAYTGLMLSVA
;
A
#
# COMPACT_ATOMS: atom_id res chain seq x y z
N MET A 1 -11.52 12.49 -5.86
CA MET A 1 -12.44 11.94 -4.83
C MET A 1 -12.13 10.49 -4.53
N VAL A 2 -12.13 9.59 -5.52
CA VAL A 2 -11.95 8.14 -5.30
C VAL A 2 -10.58 7.79 -4.70
N ILE A 3 -9.49 8.39 -5.17
CA ILE A 3 -8.13 8.21 -4.62
C ILE A 3 -8.08 8.43 -3.10
N ALA A 4 -8.66 9.54 -2.62
CA ALA A 4 -8.70 9.87 -1.21
C ALA A 4 -9.53 8.84 -0.42
N SER A 5 -10.66 8.40 -0.98
CA SER A 5 -11.48 7.35 -0.38
C SER A 5 -10.73 6.01 -0.30
N GLN A 6 -10.01 5.59 -1.36
CA GLN A 6 -9.22 4.35 -1.33
C GLN A 6 -8.12 4.39 -0.27
N LEU A 7 -7.40 5.51 -0.16
CA LEU A 7 -6.40 5.70 0.90
C LEU A 7 -7.04 5.57 2.29
N LEU A 8 -8.12 6.30 2.54
CA LEU A 8 -8.80 6.27 3.83
C LEU A 8 -9.39 4.89 4.15
N LEU A 9 -9.91 4.18 3.16
CA LEU A 9 -10.37 2.79 3.28
C LEU A 9 -9.23 1.87 3.73
N TYR A 10 -8.07 1.93 3.07
CA TYR A 10 -6.91 1.12 3.46
C TYR A 10 -6.42 1.44 4.87
N LEU A 11 -6.48 2.70 5.31
CA LEU A 11 -6.14 3.10 6.66
C LEU A 11 -7.14 2.56 7.69
N CYS A 12 -8.44 2.64 7.41
CA CYS A 12 -9.48 2.06 8.25
C CYS A 12 -9.28 0.55 8.42
N LEU A 13 -9.10 -0.17 7.31
CA LEU A 13 -8.87 -1.61 7.30
C LEU A 13 -7.59 -2.00 8.06
N SER A 14 -6.49 -1.28 7.83
CA SER A 14 -5.21 -1.53 8.50
C SER A 14 -5.31 -1.30 10.01
N LEU A 15 -5.95 -0.20 10.44
CA LEU A 15 -6.13 0.09 11.86
C LEU A 15 -6.98 -0.99 12.54
N LEU A 16 -8.11 -1.36 11.95
CA LEU A 16 -8.98 -2.41 12.47
C LEU A 16 -8.22 -3.74 12.58
N MET A 17 -7.46 -4.12 11.54
CA MET A 17 -6.65 -5.34 11.53
C MET A 17 -5.59 -5.31 12.64
N GLY A 18 -4.86 -4.21 12.80
CA GLY A 18 -3.85 -4.05 13.83
C GLY A 18 -4.39 -4.21 15.24
N VAL A 19 -5.53 -3.60 15.55
CA VAL A 19 -6.17 -3.74 16.87
C VAL A 19 -6.71 -5.15 17.10
N MET A 20 -7.37 -5.73 16.10
CA MET A 20 -7.97 -7.06 16.26
C MET A 20 -6.88 -8.12 16.45
N LEU A 21 -5.82 -8.09 15.64
CA LEU A 21 -4.68 -9.02 15.77
C LEU A 21 -3.88 -8.80 17.04
N GLY A 22 -3.65 -7.54 17.42
CA GLY A 22 -2.98 -7.18 18.65
C GLY A 22 -3.67 -7.80 19.88
N ASN A 23 -4.99 -7.73 19.93
CA ASN A 23 -5.80 -8.28 21.02
C ASN A 23 -6.13 -9.78 20.89
N SER A 24 -5.89 -10.42 19.74
CA SER A 24 -6.27 -11.81 19.50
C SER A 24 -5.07 -12.76 19.43
N VAL A 25 -4.30 -12.67 18.35
CA VAL A 25 -3.15 -13.52 18.03
C VAL A 25 -1.97 -13.12 18.91
N PHE A 26 -1.73 -11.82 19.03
CA PHE A 26 -0.55 -11.27 19.70
C PHE A 26 -0.80 -10.80 21.14
N ALA A 27 -1.94 -11.11 21.75
CA ALA A 27 -2.33 -10.61 23.08
C ALA A 27 -1.29 -10.83 24.20
N GLY A 28 -0.41 -11.83 24.07
CA GLY A 28 0.67 -12.11 25.03
C GLY A 28 2.04 -11.53 24.66
N HIS A 29 2.22 -11.03 23.44
CA HIS A 29 3.50 -10.52 22.93
C HIS A 29 3.44 -9.02 22.59
N MET A 30 2.24 -8.48 22.43
CA MET A 30 2.03 -7.09 22.08
C MET A 30 2.06 -6.22 23.33
N PRO A 31 2.79 -5.09 23.32
CA PRO A 31 2.79 -4.16 24.45
C PRO A 31 1.40 -3.62 24.74
N LYS A 32 1.17 -3.13 25.95
CA LYS A 32 -0.10 -2.46 26.25
C LYS A 32 -0.26 -1.23 25.36
N PHE A 33 -1.40 -1.18 24.69
CA PHE A 33 -1.76 -0.13 23.76
C PHE A 33 -3.20 0.30 24.02
N ARG A 34 -3.53 1.54 23.66
CA ARG A 34 -4.88 2.08 23.81
C ARG A 34 -5.27 2.82 22.54
N VAL A 35 -6.19 2.22 21.78
CA VAL A 35 -6.88 2.90 20.69
C VAL A 35 -8.21 3.40 21.22
N PRO A 36 -8.54 4.69 21.06
CA PRO A 36 -9.80 5.21 21.56
C PRO A 36 -10.98 4.60 20.81
N LYS A 37 -12.05 4.28 21.55
CA LYS A 37 -13.26 3.64 21.03
C LYS A 37 -13.88 4.37 19.83
N TRP A 38 -13.92 5.70 19.89
CA TRP A 38 -14.46 6.51 18.80
C TRP A 38 -13.70 6.28 17.49
N LEU A 39 -12.38 6.09 17.54
CA LEU A 39 -11.57 5.87 16.35
C LEU A 39 -11.83 4.50 15.72
N LEU A 40 -12.11 3.47 16.53
CA LEU A 40 -12.51 2.15 16.03
C LEU A 40 -13.88 2.17 15.35
N ILE A 41 -14.85 2.86 15.97
CA ILE A 41 -16.18 3.05 15.39
C ILE A 41 -16.06 3.88 14.10
N SER A 42 -15.29 4.96 14.11
CA SER A 42 -15.03 5.78 12.91
C SER A 42 -14.32 4.99 11.82
N ALA A 43 -13.39 4.09 12.15
CA ALA A 43 -12.72 3.25 11.17
C ALA A 43 -13.71 2.25 10.54
N ALA A 44 -14.56 1.58 11.34
CA ALA A 44 -15.57 0.67 10.82
C ALA A 44 -16.64 1.41 9.99
N ALA A 45 -17.09 2.59 10.41
CA ALA A 45 -17.96 3.45 9.60
C ALA A 45 -17.26 3.95 8.32
N GLY A 46 -15.97 4.25 8.41
CA GLY A 46 -15.13 4.65 7.28
C GLY A 46 -15.05 3.57 6.20
N VAL A 47 -15.00 2.29 6.57
CA VAL A 47 -15.07 1.17 5.60
C VAL A 47 -16.33 1.27 4.73
N VAL A 48 -17.48 1.59 5.34
CA VAL A 48 -18.74 1.79 4.61
C VAL A 48 -18.66 2.99 3.67
N VAL A 49 -18.30 4.15 4.23
CA VAL A 49 -18.36 5.43 3.51
C VAL A 49 -17.35 5.45 2.37
N PHE A 50 -16.10 5.08 2.65
CA PHE A 50 -15.02 5.15 1.66
C PHE A 50 -15.09 3.98 0.67
N GLY A 51 -15.52 2.80 1.10
CA GLY A 51 -15.76 1.65 0.22
C GLY A 51 -16.86 1.89 -0.82
N PHE A 52 -17.79 2.82 -0.58
CA PHE A 52 -18.86 3.14 -1.53
C PHE A 52 -18.38 3.95 -2.75
N SER A 53 -17.19 4.55 -2.67
CA SER A 53 -16.72 5.52 -3.67
C SER A 53 -16.68 4.99 -5.10
N SER A 54 -16.18 3.76 -5.31
CA SER A 54 -16.16 3.12 -6.63
C SER A 54 -17.56 2.84 -7.16
N SER A 55 -18.49 2.36 -6.30
CA SER A 55 -19.90 2.17 -6.70
C SER A 55 -20.58 3.48 -7.06
N LEU A 56 -20.30 4.56 -6.33
CA LEU A 56 -20.86 5.89 -6.60
C LEU A 56 -20.48 6.39 -8.00
N VAL A 57 -19.23 6.20 -8.43
CA VAL A 57 -18.80 6.60 -9.78
C VAL A 57 -19.58 5.84 -10.85
N ILE A 58 -19.77 4.52 -10.69
CA ILE A 58 -20.56 3.72 -11.64
C ILE A 58 -22.01 4.22 -11.68
N ILE A 59 -22.62 4.49 -10.52
CA ILE A 59 -23.99 5.00 -10.43
C ILE A 59 -24.12 6.34 -11.17
N LEU A 60 -23.19 7.27 -10.94
CA LEU A 60 -23.22 8.60 -11.57
C LEU A 60 -23.05 8.51 -13.09
N ASN A 61 -22.20 7.61 -13.57
CA ASN A 61 -22.01 7.38 -15.01
C ASN A 61 -23.26 6.76 -15.67
N MET A 62 -23.97 5.86 -14.97
CA MET A 62 -25.19 5.22 -15.47
C MET A 62 -26.44 6.08 -15.32
N ALA A 63 -26.44 7.07 -14.43
CA ALA A 63 -27.56 7.99 -14.24
C ALA A 63 -27.86 8.87 -15.49
N GLY A 64 -26.97 8.88 -16.48
CA GLY A 64 -27.23 9.50 -17.79
C GLY A 64 -28.18 8.70 -18.69
N SER A 65 -28.33 7.39 -18.47
CA SER A 65 -29.18 6.50 -19.27
C SER A 65 -30.32 5.85 -18.46
N LEU A 66 -30.22 5.84 -17.13
CA LEU A 66 -31.22 5.33 -16.21
C LEU A 66 -31.61 6.41 -15.20
N SER A 67 -32.77 6.28 -14.56
CA SER A 67 -33.06 7.07 -13.37
C SER A 67 -32.03 6.75 -12.26
N PHE A 68 -31.72 7.73 -11.40
CA PHE A 68 -30.76 7.53 -10.31
C PHE A 68 -31.10 6.31 -9.43
N ALA A 69 -32.38 6.12 -9.11
CA ALA A 69 -32.84 4.95 -8.35
C ALA A 69 -32.63 3.64 -9.12
N GLY A 70 -32.85 3.63 -10.43
CA GLY A 70 -32.57 2.47 -11.30
C GLY A 70 -31.08 2.14 -11.35
N ALA A 71 -30.23 3.14 -11.54
CA ALA A 71 -28.77 3.00 -11.52
C ALA A 71 -28.27 2.49 -10.16
N LEU A 72 -28.76 3.05 -9.05
CA LEU A 72 -28.44 2.60 -7.69
C LEU A 72 -28.80 1.13 -7.50
N TRP A 73 -30.03 0.74 -7.85
CA TRP A 73 -30.49 -0.65 -7.72
C TRP A 73 -29.62 -1.61 -8.54
N GLN A 74 -29.36 -1.26 -9.79
CA GLN A 74 -28.56 -2.09 -10.68
C GLN A 74 -27.12 -2.24 -10.16
N VAL A 75 -26.47 -1.14 -9.75
CA VAL A 75 -25.10 -1.21 -9.22
C VAL A 75 -25.03 -2.04 -7.95
N LEU A 76 -25.93 -1.84 -7.00
CA LEU A 76 -25.90 -2.55 -5.71
C LEU A 76 -26.17 -4.05 -5.85
N PHE A 77 -27.12 -4.44 -6.70
CA PHE A 77 -27.60 -5.83 -6.74
C PHE A 77 -27.17 -6.62 -7.97
N SER A 78 -26.69 -5.98 -9.04
CA SER A 78 -26.25 -6.66 -10.26
C SER A 78 -24.73 -6.63 -10.44
N PHE A 79 -24.04 -5.57 -10.05
CA PHE A 79 -22.58 -5.48 -10.18
C PHE A 79 -21.85 -6.09 -8.98
N ASN A 80 -20.70 -6.72 -9.24
CA ASN A 80 -19.88 -7.33 -8.19
C ASN A 80 -19.38 -6.30 -7.18
N THR A 81 -18.98 -5.11 -7.65
CA THR A 81 -18.54 -4.00 -6.79
C THR A 81 -19.62 -3.60 -5.78
N GLY A 82 -20.89 -3.50 -6.20
CA GLY A 82 -21.99 -3.15 -5.30
C GLY A 82 -22.34 -4.27 -4.31
N ARG A 83 -22.32 -5.53 -4.75
CA ARG A 83 -22.53 -6.69 -3.86
C ARG A 83 -21.42 -6.83 -2.82
N ALA A 84 -20.16 -6.63 -3.23
CA ALA A 84 -19.01 -6.60 -2.33
C ALA A 84 -19.14 -5.47 -1.30
N TRP A 85 -19.56 -4.28 -1.73
CA TRP A 85 -19.84 -3.17 -0.83
C TRP A 85 -20.96 -3.47 0.16
N LEU A 86 -22.08 -4.07 -0.27
CA LEU A 86 -23.16 -4.48 0.64
C LEU A 86 -22.67 -5.47 1.71
N PHE A 87 -21.81 -6.42 1.33
CA PHE A 87 -21.23 -7.36 2.27
C PHE A 87 -20.28 -6.66 3.27
N MET A 88 -19.44 -5.74 2.79
CA MET A 88 -18.61 -4.89 3.66
C MET A 88 -19.45 -4.03 4.59
N TYR A 89 -20.57 -3.48 4.11
CA TYR A 89 -21.53 -2.72 4.90
C TYR A 89 -22.06 -3.55 6.08
N LEU A 90 -22.58 -4.76 5.81
CA LEU A 90 -23.12 -5.64 6.84
C LEU A 90 -22.08 -6.00 7.91
N ILE A 91 -20.87 -6.38 7.50
CA ILE A 91 -19.79 -6.69 8.45
C ILE A 91 -19.38 -5.46 9.27
N SER A 92 -19.33 -4.29 8.62
CA SER A 92 -18.97 -3.04 9.30
C SER A 92 -20.00 -2.66 10.35
N ILE A 93 -21.29 -2.89 10.12
CA ILE A 93 -22.34 -2.69 11.14
C ILE A 93 -22.11 -3.62 12.34
N ILE A 94 -21.77 -4.90 12.11
CA ILE A 94 -21.45 -5.84 13.19
C ILE A 94 -20.23 -5.36 13.98
N LEU A 95 -19.17 -4.90 13.31
CA LEU A 95 -17.98 -4.34 13.96
C LEU A 95 -18.30 -3.06 14.77
N ILE A 96 -19.14 -2.17 14.23
CA ILE A 96 -19.61 -0.99 14.96
C ILE A 96 -20.35 -1.40 16.22
N ALA A 97 -21.24 -2.39 16.16
CA ALA A 97 -21.93 -2.90 17.33
C ALA A 97 -20.95 -3.54 18.33
N PHE A 98 -19.98 -4.32 17.84
CA PHE A 98 -18.92 -4.92 18.68
C PHE A 98 -18.18 -3.87 19.50
N PHE A 99 -17.81 -2.75 18.88
CA PHE A 99 -17.15 -1.66 19.58
C PHE A 99 -18.13 -0.88 20.47
N ALA A 100 -19.27 -0.45 19.93
CA ALA A 100 -20.23 0.42 20.62
C ALA A 100 -20.75 -0.19 21.93
N PHE A 101 -20.99 -1.49 21.96
CA PHE A 101 -21.51 -2.21 23.14
C PHE A 101 -20.43 -2.89 23.98
N ASP A 102 -19.15 -2.60 23.74
CA ASP A 102 -18.00 -3.16 24.48
C ASP A 102 -18.01 -4.70 24.55
N ILE A 103 -18.53 -5.36 23.50
CA ILE A 103 -18.61 -6.83 23.39
C ILE A 103 -17.21 -7.46 23.22
N MET A 104 -16.19 -6.65 22.97
CA MET A 104 -14.81 -7.06 22.71
C MET A 104 -14.04 -7.49 23.97
N GLU A 105 -14.73 -8.05 24.97
CA GLU A 105 -14.08 -8.61 26.15
C GLU A 105 -13.58 -10.03 25.88
N GLY A 106 -12.28 -10.22 26.10
CA GLY A 106 -11.63 -11.53 26.02
C GLY A 106 -11.14 -11.94 24.63
N ARG A 107 -10.24 -12.93 24.63
CA ARG A 107 -9.48 -13.36 23.45
C ARG A 107 -10.36 -13.98 22.35
N ALA A 108 -11.47 -14.60 22.72
CA ALA A 108 -12.41 -15.19 21.76
C ALA A 108 -13.10 -14.13 20.91
N MET A 109 -13.55 -13.02 21.52
CA MET A 109 -14.20 -11.93 20.82
C MET A 109 -13.22 -11.15 19.93
N ALA A 110 -11.98 -10.96 20.37
CA ALA A 110 -10.93 -10.40 19.53
C ALA A 110 -10.61 -11.28 18.31
N ARG A 111 -10.65 -12.62 18.45
CA ARG A 111 -10.51 -13.55 17.31
C ARG A 111 -11.70 -13.45 16.35
N ALA A 112 -12.92 -13.38 16.86
CA ALA A 112 -14.10 -13.16 16.02
C ALA A 112 -13.99 -11.83 15.24
N GLY A 113 -13.58 -10.74 15.91
CA GLY A 113 -13.28 -9.47 15.26
C GLY A 113 -12.21 -9.58 14.17
N THR A 114 -11.14 -10.35 14.43
CA THR A 114 -10.09 -10.61 13.42
C THR A 114 -10.67 -11.29 12.18
N VAL A 115 -11.51 -12.32 12.36
CA VAL A 115 -12.19 -13.00 11.25
C VAL A 115 -13.06 -12.03 10.46
N LEU A 116 -13.82 -11.16 11.13
CA LEU A 116 -14.64 -10.14 10.46
C LEU A 116 -13.79 -9.19 9.61
N VAL A 117 -12.64 -8.72 10.10
CA VAL A 117 -11.76 -7.84 9.33
C VAL A 117 -11.09 -8.59 8.16
N VAL A 118 -10.76 -9.87 8.32
CA VAL A 118 -10.31 -10.71 7.18
C VAL A 118 -11.41 -10.83 6.11
N LEU A 119 -12.66 -11.02 6.52
CA LEU A 119 -13.79 -11.07 5.60
C LEU A 119 -14.00 -9.73 4.86
N LEU A 120 -13.76 -8.58 5.52
CA LEU A 120 -13.75 -7.27 4.86
C LEU A 120 -12.66 -7.18 3.78
N ALA A 121 -11.44 -7.66 4.05
CA ALA A 121 -10.36 -7.65 3.07
C ALA A 121 -10.65 -8.53 1.85
N VAL A 122 -11.22 -9.72 2.09
CA VAL A 122 -11.67 -10.62 1.01
C VAL A 122 -12.78 -9.96 0.20
N ALA A 123 -13.77 -9.35 0.85
CA ALA A 123 -14.86 -8.63 0.19
C ALA A 123 -14.34 -7.50 -0.70
N GLN A 124 -13.39 -6.71 -0.20
CA GLN A 124 -12.74 -5.65 -0.99
C GLN A 124 -12.04 -6.22 -2.24
N SER A 125 -11.53 -7.44 -2.16
CA SER A 125 -10.89 -8.11 -3.30
C SER A 125 -11.89 -8.49 -4.40
N PHE A 126 -13.14 -8.79 -4.05
CA PHE A 126 -14.22 -8.98 -5.03
C PHE A 126 -14.64 -7.69 -5.74
N ALA A 127 -14.44 -6.54 -5.10
CA ALA A 127 -14.68 -5.23 -5.70
C ALA A 127 -13.53 -4.77 -6.63
N SER A 128 -12.42 -5.50 -6.67
CA SER A 128 -11.19 -5.10 -7.39
C SER A 128 -11.18 -5.56 -8.86
N HIS A 129 -10.47 -4.80 -9.70
CA HIS A 129 -10.22 -5.13 -11.11
C HIS A 129 -9.49 -6.47 -11.31
N ALA A 130 -8.85 -7.02 -10.27
CA ALA A 130 -8.18 -8.31 -10.35
C ALA A 130 -9.16 -9.46 -10.64
N PHE A 131 -10.42 -9.34 -10.19
CA PHE A 131 -11.46 -10.33 -10.50
C PHE A 131 -11.82 -10.33 -11.99
N GLU A 132 -11.94 -9.16 -12.61
CA GLU A 132 -12.30 -9.03 -14.02
C GLU A 132 -11.20 -9.57 -14.94
N GLN A 133 -9.93 -9.49 -14.51
CA GLN A 133 -8.78 -9.92 -15.30
C GLN A 133 -8.44 -11.40 -15.16
N ALA A 134 -8.47 -11.94 -13.94
CA ALA A 134 -7.96 -13.28 -13.65
C ALA A 134 -8.93 -14.12 -12.80
N GLY A 135 -10.19 -13.70 -12.69
CA GLY A 135 -11.23 -14.42 -11.96
C GLY A 135 -10.83 -14.69 -10.51
N PHE A 136 -10.99 -15.95 -10.09
CA PHE A 136 -10.73 -16.35 -8.70
C PHE A 136 -9.24 -16.28 -8.31
N TRP A 137 -8.33 -16.49 -9.26
CA TRP A 137 -6.89 -16.34 -9.01
C TRP A 137 -6.54 -14.89 -8.70
N GLY A 138 -7.10 -13.95 -9.47
CA GLY A 138 -6.95 -12.52 -9.24
C GLY A 138 -7.46 -12.09 -7.86
N ILE A 139 -8.63 -12.57 -7.43
CA ILE A 139 -9.14 -12.33 -6.07
C ILE A 139 -8.15 -12.83 -5.02
N THR A 140 -7.65 -14.05 -5.18
CA THR A 140 -6.80 -14.69 -4.16
C THR A 140 -5.48 -13.92 -4.01
N VAL A 141 -4.83 -13.58 -5.12
CA VAL A 141 -3.59 -12.80 -5.11
C VAL A 141 -3.83 -11.42 -4.50
N HIS A 142 -4.93 -10.74 -4.87
CA HIS A 142 -5.27 -9.43 -4.32
C HIS A 142 -5.60 -9.50 -2.82
N ALA A 143 -6.36 -10.49 -2.38
CA ALA A 143 -6.71 -10.68 -0.97
C ALA A 143 -5.47 -10.97 -0.12
N VAL A 144 -4.57 -11.83 -0.58
CA VAL A 144 -3.30 -12.12 0.10
C VAL A 144 -2.43 -10.87 0.16
N HIS A 145 -2.33 -10.11 -0.93
CA HIS A 145 -1.62 -8.83 -0.96
C HIS A 145 -2.20 -7.85 0.07
N LEU A 146 -3.51 -7.61 0.02
CA LEU A 146 -4.21 -6.67 0.89
C LEU A 146 -4.09 -7.08 2.37
N LEU A 147 -4.25 -8.37 2.68
CA LEU A 147 -4.05 -8.87 4.03
C LEU A 147 -2.61 -8.66 4.51
N ALA A 148 -1.60 -8.95 3.68
CA ALA A 148 -0.21 -8.73 4.04
C ALA A 148 0.08 -7.25 4.35
N VAL A 149 -0.47 -6.32 3.55
CA VAL A 149 -0.43 -4.88 3.83
C VAL A 149 -1.11 -4.57 5.16
N MET A 150 -2.37 -4.95 5.33
CA MET A 150 -3.19 -4.61 6.51
C MET A 150 -2.58 -5.12 7.82
N VAL A 151 -2.05 -6.33 7.83
CA VAL A 151 -1.41 -6.93 9.02
C VAL A 151 -0.15 -6.15 9.37
N TRP A 152 0.73 -5.93 8.39
CA TRP A 152 2.00 -5.26 8.62
C TRP A 152 1.82 -3.79 8.99
N SER A 153 1.12 -3.02 8.16
CA SER A 153 0.89 -1.59 8.39
C SER A 153 0.04 -1.34 9.62
N GLY A 154 -0.96 -2.19 9.88
CA GLY A 154 -1.83 -2.12 11.05
C GLY A 154 -1.05 -2.29 12.34
N LEU A 155 -0.30 -3.38 12.49
CA LEU A 155 0.52 -3.63 13.67
C LEU A 155 1.60 -2.55 13.84
N LEU A 156 2.26 -2.13 12.76
CA LEU A 156 3.25 -1.04 12.81
C LEU A 156 2.63 0.27 13.31
N THR A 157 1.40 0.58 12.87
CA THR A 157 0.66 1.76 13.32
C THR A 157 0.33 1.68 14.81
N ILE A 158 -0.09 0.51 15.30
CA ILE A 158 -0.36 0.32 16.73
C ILE A 158 0.92 0.48 17.57
N LEU A 159 2.01 -0.17 17.18
CA LEU A 159 3.30 -0.10 17.86
C LEU A 159 3.90 1.32 17.82
N GLY A 160 3.74 2.04 16.72
CA GLY A 160 4.24 3.39 16.56
C GLY A 160 3.44 4.41 17.38
N TRP A 161 2.11 4.37 17.29
CA TRP A 161 1.26 5.51 17.67
C TRP A 161 0.39 5.28 18.90
N PHE A 162 0.07 4.03 19.26
CA PHE A 162 -0.94 3.72 20.29
C PHE A 162 -0.39 2.98 21.51
N THR A 163 0.89 2.63 21.51
CA THR A 163 1.60 2.08 22.67
C THR A 163 1.77 3.13 23.76
N VAL A 164 1.39 2.80 25.00
CA VAL A 164 1.31 3.74 26.13
C VAL A 164 2.26 3.44 27.30
N GLU A 165 2.70 2.19 27.44
CA GLU A 165 3.58 1.79 28.55
C GLU A 165 5.04 1.65 28.12
N LYS A 166 5.96 1.54 29.09
CA LYS A 166 7.34 1.15 28.82
C LYS A 166 7.35 -0.22 28.15
N VAL A 167 8.02 -0.29 27.01
CA VAL A 167 8.06 -1.48 26.17
C VAL A 167 9.44 -2.12 26.21
N LYS A 168 9.46 -3.43 26.46
CA LYS A 168 10.65 -4.24 26.23
C LYS A 168 10.78 -4.52 24.73
N TRP A 169 11.38 -3.57 24.02
CA TRP A 169 11.44 -3.57 22.55
C TRP A 169 12.17 -4.78 21.95
N THR A 170 13.08 -5.41 22.69
CA THR A 170 13.71 -6.66 22.27
C THR A 170 12.69 -7.76 22.00
N ASP A 171 11.67 -7.85 22.85
CA ASP A 171 10.65 -8.90 22.77
C ASP A 171 9.69 -8.59 21.62
N VAL A 172 9.32 -7.32 21.44
CA VAL A 172 8.49 -6.88 20.31
C VAL A 172 9.16 -7.14 18.96
N LEU A 173 10.41 -6.70 18.81
CA LEU A 173 11.15 -6.87 17.55
C LEU A 173 11.43 -8.34 17.24
N SER A 174 11.50 -9.21 18.25
CA SER A 174 11.77 -10.65 18.03
C SER A 174 10.71 -11.35 17.18
N TRP A 175 9.44 -10.97 17.31
CA TRP A 175 8.33 -11.52 16.52
C TRP A 175 7.86 -10.58 15.41
N PHE A 176 7.98 -9.26 15.60
CA PHE A 176 7.51 -8.29 14.61
C PHE A 176 8.45 -8.22 13.39
N THR A 177 9.77 -8.25 13.57
CA THR A 177 10.72 -8.23 12.45
C THR A 177 10.52 -9.40 11.47
N PRO A 178 10.42 -10.67 11.89
CA PRO A 178 10.15 -11.76 10.94
C PRO A 178 8.77 -11.63 10.29
N LEU A 179 7.73 -11.18 11.02
CA LEU A 179 6.41 -10.93 10.44
C LEU A 179 6.46 -9.85 9.35
N ALA A 180 7.13 -8.73 9.61
CA ALA A 180 7.30 -7.65 8.65
C ALA A 180 8.06 -8.12 7.40
N LEU A 181 9.12 -8.91 7.57
CA LEU A 181 9.86 -9.49 6.45
C LEU A 181 8.99 -10.43 5.61
N ILE A 182 8.22 -11.32 6.24
CA ILE A 182 7.28 -12.21 5.55
C ILE A 182 6.24 -11.39 4.79
N SER A 183 5.66 -10.37 5.40
CA SER A 183 4.72 -9.46 4.73
C SER A 183 5.34 -8.81 3.51
N ILE A 184 6.56 -8.27 3.60
CA ILE A 184 7.25 -7.65 2.46
C ILE A 184 7.51 -8.68 1.34
N ILE A 185 7.93 -9.90 1.67
CA ILE A 185 8.11 -10.98 0.69
C ILE A 185 6.79 -11.30 0.00
N VAL A 186 5.70 -11.45 0.76
CA VAL A 186 4.36 -11.70 0.20
C VAL A 186 3.94 -10.55 -0.70
N LEU A 187 4.19 -9.30 -0.32
CA LEU A 187 3.88 -8.11 -1.13
C LEU A 187 4.68 -8.07 -2.42
N ALA A 188 5.97 -8.42 -2.38
CA ALA A 188 6.83 -8.49 -3.56
C ALA A 188 6.34 -9.59 -4.52
N VAL A 189 6.10 -10.80 -4.01
CA VAL A 189 5.66 -11.94 -4.82
C VAL A 189 4.27 -11.70 -5.41
N SER A 190 3.29 -11.31 -4.59
CA SER A 190 1.93 -10.99 -5.08
C SER A 190 1.90 -9.78 -6.01
N GLY A 191 2.80 -8.81 -5.80
CA GLY A 191 3.00 -7.67 -6.67
C GLY A 191 3.54 -8.08 -8.04
N ILE A 192 4.49 -9.01 -8.10
CA ILE A 192 4.97 -9.61 -9.35
C ILE A 192 3.85 -10.38 -10.03
N PHE A 193 3.10 -11.24 -9.33
CA PHE A 193 2.00 -11.98 -9.96
C PHE A 193 0.91 -11.06 -10.51
N THR A 194 0.54 -10.03 -9.75
CA THR A 194 -0.43 -9.04 -10.20
C THR A 194 0.14 -8.28 -11.39
N GLY A 195 1.40 -7.81 -11.31
CA GLY A 195 2.12 -7.10 -12.35
C GLY A 195 2.31 -7.93 -13.62
N ASP A 196 2.60 -9.21 -13.54
CA ASP A 196 2.81 -10.12 -14.66
C ASP A 196 1.49 -10.42 -15.35
N VAL A 197 0.41 -10.69 -14.59
CA VAL A 197 -0.96 -10.81 -15.13
C VAL A 197 -1.41 -9.50 -15.77
N VAL A 198 -1.06 -8.36 -15.17
CA VAL A 198 -1.35 -7.00 -15.64
C VAL A 198 -0.57 -6.65 -16.89
N THR A 199 0.70 -7.01 -16.98
CA THR A 199 1.55 -6.64 -18.11
C THR A 199 1.53 -7.70 -19.20
N ALA A 200 0.89 -8.86 -18.99
CA ALA A 200 0.88 -10.05 -19.87
C ALA A 200 0.30 -9.83 -21.27
N ALA A 201 -0.03 -8.59 -21.64
CA ALA A 201 -0.24 -8.28 -23.03
C ALA A 201 1.03 -8.57 -23.81
N ALA A 202 0.92 -9.61 -24.63
CA ALA A 202 1.79 -9.80 -25.76
C ALA A 202 1.78 -8.51 -26.58
N ASP A 203 2.95 -8.13 -27.06
CA ASP A 203 3.04 -7.27 -28.23
C ASP A 203 2.06 -7.82 -29.30
N PRO A 204 1.22 -6.98 -29.94
CA PRO A 204 0.44 -7.38 -31.11
C PRO A 204 1.25 -8.11 -32.18
N SER A 205 2.58 -7.90 -32.22
CA SER A 205 3.54 -8.57 -33.10
C SER A 205 3.87 -10.03 -32.75
N GLY A 206 3.51 -10.49 -31.54
CA GLY A 206 3.86 -11.83 -31.03
C GLY A 206 5.31 -11.98 -30.56
N GLU A 207 6.09 -10.90 -30.50
CA GLU A 207 7.48 -10.91 -30.05
C GLU A 207 7.58 -10.97 -28.51
N GLN A 208 8.47 -11.81 -27.98
CA GLN A 208 8.73 -11.88 -26.54
C GLN A 208 9.53 -10.65 -26.09
N ILE A 209 8.82 -9.61 -25.66
CA ILE A 209 9.45 -8.47 -24.99
C ILE A 209 9.99 -8.95 -23.63
N ASN A 210 11.27 -8.71 -23.37
CA ASN A 210 11.87 -9.05 -22.08
C ASN A 210 11.20 -8.25 -20.94
N ILE A 211 11.25 -8.77 -19.71
CA ILE A 211 10.55 -8.17 -18.57
C ILE A 211 11.03 -6.74 -18.26
N PHE A 212 12.33 -6.46 -18.49
CA PHE A 212 12.93 -5.15 -18.23
C PHE A 212 12.40 -4.07 -19.18
N GLN A 213 12.25 -4.40 -20.45
CA GLN A 213 11.69 -3.52 -21.47
C GLN A 213 10.21 -3.26 -21.23
N ARG A 214 9.45 -4.26 -20.75
CA ARG A 214 8.04 -4.07 -20.33
C ARG A 214 7.93 -3.11 -19.14
N PHE A 215 8.84 -3.22 -18.17
CA PHE A 215 8.90 -2.27 -17.06
C PHE A 215 9.26 -0.85 -17.51
N ALA A 216 10.23 -0.70 -18.42
CA ALA A 216 10.62 0.60 -18.95
C ALA A 216 9.48 1.24 -19.76
N ASN A 217 8.84 0.50 -20.66
CA ASN A 217 7.69 0.99 -21.43
C ASN A 217 6.52 1.40 -20.52
N ALA A 218 6.28 0.68 -19.42
CA ALA A 218 5.23 1.04 -18.47
C ALA A 218 5.43 2.44 -17.86
N TRP A 219 6.67 2.95 -17.80
CA TRP A 219 6.96 4.31 -17.29
C TRP A 219 6.36 5.41 -18.18
N LEU A 220 5.92 5.12 -19.40
CA LEU A 220 5.13 6.08 -20.19
C LEU A 220 3.78 6.39 -19.54
N THR A 221 3.26 5.50 -18.68
CA THR A 221 1.92 5.61 -18.08
C THR A 221 1.96 6.11 -16.63
N ASP A 222 0.89 6.76 -16.17
CA ASP A 222 0.78 7.22 -14.78
C ASP A 222 0.84 6.05 -13.78
N TYR A 223 0.33 4.89 -14.18
CA TYR A 223 0.43 3.65 -13.40
C TYR A 223 1.89 3.22 -13.22
N GLY A 224 2.67 3.15 -14.30
CA GLY A 224 4.07 2.72 -14.23
C GLY A 224 4.96 3.70 -13.47
N GLN A 225 4.74 5.01 -13.62
CA GLN A 225 5.40 6.04 -12.83
C GLN A 225 5.15 5.85 -11.33
N SER A 226 3.89 5.61 -10.96
CA SER A 226 3.49 5.40 -9.57
C SER A 226 4.02 4.07 -9.02
N LEU A 227 4.09 3.02 -9.85
CA LEU A 227 4.71 1.75 -9.50
C LEU A 227 6.21 1.92 -9.19
N LEU A 228 6.91 2.72 -9.99
CA LEU A 228 8.33 3.04 -9.74
C LEU A 228 8.51 3.75 -8.40
N PHE A 229 7.70 4.79 -8.11
CA PHE A 229 7.70 5.44 -6.81
C PHE A 229 7.45 4.46 -5.66
N LYS A 230 6.48 3.55 -5.82
CA LYS A 230 6.16 2.52 -4.82
C LYS A 230 7.37 1.62 -4.54
N GLN A 231 8.08 1.18 -5.58
CA GLN A 231 9.29 0.34 -5.43
C GLN A 231 10.41 1.08 -4.69
N LEU A 232 10.66 2.35 -5.04
CA LEU A 232 11.67 3.18 -4.36
C LEU A 232 11.31 3.44 -2.89
N LEU A 233 10.04 3.72 -2.60
CA LEU A 233 9.56 3.86 -1.21
C LEU A 233 9.68 2.54 -0.42
N LEU A 234 9.42 1.39 -1.05
CA LEU A 234 9.63 0.09 -0.42
C LEU A 234 11.11 -0.15 -0.09
N ALA A 235 12.04 0.28 -0.97
CA ALA A 235 13.47 0.24 -0.67
C ALA A 235 13.84 1.13 0.53
N ALA A 236 13.26 2.33 0.63
CA ALA A 236 13.44 3.19 1.80
C ALA A 236 12.90 2.54 3.09
N ILE A 237 11.74 1.88 3.02
CA ILE A 237 11.16 1.15 4.14
C ILE A 237 12.04 -0.04 4.55
N LEU A 238 12.61 -0.79 3.59
CA LEU A 238 13.60 -1.83 3.90
C LEU A 238 14.80 -1.26 4.66
N GLY A 239 15.22 -0.04 4.34
CA GLY A 239 16.22 0.70 5.12
C GLY A 239 15.80 0.92 6.58
N PHE A 240 14.56 1.34 6.83
CA PHE A 240 14.01 1.41 8.18
C PHE A 240 13.87 0.03 8.84
N GLY A 241 13.56 -1.02 8.08
CA GLY A 241 13.58 -2.41 8.54
C GLY A 241 14.97 -2.86 9.02
N ILE A 242 16.04 -2.44 8.32
CA ILE A 242 17.43 -2.66 8.76
C ILE A 242 17.72 -1.86 10.04
N ILE A 243 17.31 -0.60 10.09
CA ILE A 243 17.49 0.27 11.26
C ILE A 243 16.80 -0.35 12.49
N ASN A 244 15.52 -0.68 12.38
CA ASN A 244 14.72 -1.17 13.50
C ASN A 244 15.04 -2.63 13.85
N GLY A 245 15.05 -3.51 12.85
CA GLY A 245 15.17 -4.95 13.03
C GLY A 245 16.60 -5.46 13.29
N ILE A 246 17.63 -4.73 12.86
CA ILE A 246 19.03 -5.15 12.99
C ILE A 246 19.80 -4.18 13.90
N LEU A 247 19.88 -2.90 13.52
CA LEU A 247 20.74 -1.93 14.22
C LEU A 247 20.25 -1.65 15.65
N TYR A 248 18.98 -1.25 15.79
CA TYR A 248 18.40 -0.96 17.10
C TYR A 248 18.15 -2.24 17.92
N ARG A 249 17.79 -3.35 17.29
CA ARG A 249 17.69 -4.65 17.97
C ARG A 249 19.00 -5.05 18.65
N LYS A 250 20.15 -4.90 17.98
CA LYS A 250 21.46 -5.16 18.57
C LYS A 250 21.74 -4.25 19.76
N ARG A 251 21.43 -2.95 19.63
CA ARG A 251 21.68 -1.94 20.68
C ARG A 251 20.81 -2.13 21.92
N LEU A 252 19.58 -2.57 21.74
CA LEU A 252 18.66 -2.84 22.84
C LEU A 252 19.15 -3.96 23.77
N HIS A 253 20.06 -4.82 23.30
CA HIS A 253 20.73 -5.80 24.16
C HIS A 253 21.68 -5.12 25.16
N ASP A 254 22.35 -4.05 24.74
CA ASP A 254 23.32 -3.33 25.55
C ASP A 254 22.67 -2.18 26.36
N GLU A 255 21.61 -1.58 25.81
CA GLU A 255 20.84 -0.46 26.40
C GLU A 255 19.33 -0.77 26.37
N PRO A 256 18.79 -1.53 27.34
CA PRO A 256 17.39 -1.97 27.34
C PRO A 256 16.35 -0.83 27.41
N ASP A 257 16.72 0.31 27.97
CA ASP A 257 15.85 1.48 28.14
C ASP A 257 15.78 2.39 26.89
N LEU A 258 16.48 2.02 25.80
CA LEU A 258 16.51 2.81 24.57
C LEU A 258 15.13 2.92 23.93
N GLN A 259 14.69 4.16 23.72
CA GLN A 259 13.40 4.48 23.11
C GLN A 259 13.46 4.39 21.57
N ILE A 260 12.91 3.32 20.99
CA ILE A 260 12.87 3.13 19.53
C ILE A 260 11.55 3.59 18.88
N GLN A 261 10.54 3.95 19.68
CA GLN A 261 9.22 4.35 19.19
C GLN A 261 9.27 5.44 18.09
N PRO A 262 10.12 6.49 18.16
CA PRO A 262 10.21 7.48 17.08
C PRO A 262 10.61 6.89 15.73
N TRP A 263 11.40 5.82 15.71
CA TRP A 263 11.84 5.14 14.49
C TRP A 263 10.74 4.28 13.88
N ILE A 264 9.94 3.63 14.73
CA ILE A 264 8.74 2.89 14.30
C ILE A 264 7.70 3.87 13.74
N LYS A 265 7.53 5.05 14.34
CA LYS A 265 6.67 6.12 13.80
C LYS A 265 7.14 6.58 12.42
N ALA A 266 8.45 6.80 12.24
CA ALA A 266 9.01 7.19 10.95
C ALA A 266 8.80 6.12 9.86
N GLU A 267 9.01 4.84 10.19
CA GLU A 267 8.70 3.72 9.31
C GLU A 267 7.20 3.68 8.95
N SER A 268 6.31 3.84 9.95
CA SER A 268 4.86 3.91 9.74
C SER A 268 4.45 5.09 8.85
N SER A 269 5.12 6.24 8.96
CA SER A 269 4.89 7.39 8.07
C SER A 269 5.29 7.10 6.62
N LEU A 270 6.38 6.37 6.36
CA LEU A 270 6.70 5.94 4.99
C LEU A 270 5.66 4.95 4.44
N VAL A 271 5.17 4.03 5.28
CA VAL A 271 4.10 3.11 4.88
C VAL A 271 2.83 3.87 4.48
N LEU A 272 2.48 4.95 5.20
CA LEU A 272 1.37 5.83 4.82
C LEU A 272 1.56 6.45 3.43
N ILE A 273 2.78 6.88 3.08
CA ILE A 273 3.10 7.40 1.75
C ILE A 273 2.95 6.29 0.69
N VAL A 274 3.42 5.08 0.97
CA VAL A 274 3.23 3.91 0.07
C VAL A 274 1.75 3.61 -0.16
N LEU A 275 0.92 3.68 0.89
CA LEU A 275 -0.53 3.51 0.76
C LEU A 275 -1.16 4.63 -0.09
N ALA A 276 -0.70 5.87 0.05
CA ALA A 276 -1.17 6.98 -0.77
C ALA A 276 -0.82 6.80 -2.25
N VAL A 277 0.41 6.40 -2.56
CA VAL A 277 0.81 6.06 -3.93
C VAL A 277 -0.01 4.88 -4.46
N THR A 278 -0.25 3.86 -3.64
CA THR A 278 -1.06 2.70 -4.04
C THR A 278 -2.52 3.07 -4.31
N ALA A 279 -3.11 3.97 -3.51
CA ALA A 279 -4.46 4.48 -3.73
C ALA A 279 -4.56 5.37 -4.98
N PHE A 280 -3.49 6.08 -5.34
CA PHE A 280 -3.42 6.77 -6.63
C PHE A 280 -3.36 5.76 -7.79
N MET A 281 -2.52 4.73 -7.66
CA MET A 281 -2.37 3.65 -8.65
C MET A 281 -3.66 2.88 -8.92
N SER A 282 -4.50 2.66 -7.90
CA SER A 282 -5.73 1.86 -8.05
C SER A 282 -6.75 2.49 -9.00
N GLU A 283 -6.63 3.80 -9.25
CA GLU A 283 -7.50 4.55 -10.16
C GLU A 283 -6.87 4.74 -11.55
N GLN A 284 -5.62 4.31 -11.75
CA GLN A 284 -4.96 4.45 -13.05
C GLN A 284 -5.27 3.26 -13.96
N ALA A 285 -5.31 3.53 -15.26
CA ALA A 285 -5.40 2.49 -16.26
C ALA A 285 -4.19 1.55 -16.14
N ILE A 286 -4.49 0.27 -16.04
CA ILE A 286 -3.52 -0.80 -15.92
C ILE A 286 -2.75 -0.91 -17.25
N PRO A 287 -1.40 -0.91 -17.27
CA PRO A 287 -0.59 -0.81 -18.49
C PRO A 287 -0.52 -2.16 -19.25
N ASN A 288 -1.66 -2.78 -19.49
CA ASN A 288 -1.80 -3.95 -20.34
C ASN A 288 -1.95 -3.56 -21.81
N GLN A 289 -2.25 -2.32 -22.15
CA GLN A 289 -2.32 -1.84 -23.52
C GLN A 289 -1.73 -0.43 -23.57
N ILE A 290 -0.40 -0.35 -23.53
CA ILE A 290 0.32 0.93 -23.41
C ILE A 290 -0.07 1.86 -24.57
N ASP A 291 -0.12 1.34 -25.80
CA ASP A 291 -0.47 2.12 -26.99
C ASP A 291 -1.88 2.73 -26.86
N THR A 292 -2.87 1.93 -26.45
CA THR A 292 -4.26 2.43 -26.32
C THR A 292 -4.41 3.42 -25.17
N ILE A 293 -3.59 3.29 -24.12
CA ILE A 293 -3.55 4.23 -22.99
C ILE A 293 -2.93 5.55 -23.46
N ILE A 294 -1.82 5.52 -24.20
CA ILE A 294 -1.17 6.72 -24.71
C ILE A 294 -2.07 7.43 -25.74
N GLU A 295 -2.74 6.69 -26.62
CA GLU A 295 -3.69 7.26 -27.58
C GLU A 295 -4.87 7.96 -26.89
N ARG A 296 -5.38 7.41 -25.78
CA ARG A 296 -6.57 7.94 -25.09
C ARG A 296 -6.26 9.03 -24.07
N SER A 297 -5.16 8.87 -23.33
CA SER A 297 -4.85 9.68 -22.15
C SER A 297 -3.55 10.48 -22.29
N GLY A 298 -2.75 10.19 -23.32
CA GLY A 298 -1.39 10.71 -23.46
C GLY A 298 -0.37 10.01 -22.55
N ALA A 299 0.90 10.37 -22.71
CA ALA A 299 1.95 9.98 -21.76
C ALA A 299 1.71 10.63 -20.39
N SER A 300 2.20 9.99 -19.33
CA SER A 300 2.09 10.50 -17.96
C SER A 300 2.62 11.92 -17.84
N GLY A 301 1.95 12.75 -17.04
CA GLY A 301 2.33 14.15 -16.87
C GLY A 301 3.78 14.31 -16.35
N LEU A 302 4.25 13.36 -15.53
CA LEU A 302 5.63 13.34 -15.04
C LEU A 302 6.63 12.98 -16.13
N PHE A 303 6.32 12.01 -17.00
CA PHE A 303 7.17 11.68 -18.14
C PHE A 303 7.22 12.84 -19.13
N ALA A 304 6.07 13.43 -19.46
CA ALA A 304 5.96 14.57 -20.37
C ALA A 304 6.63 15.84 -19.82
N ALA A 305 6.75 15.99 -18.49
CA ALA A 305 7.51 17.08 -17.88
C ALA A 305 9.02 16.96 -18.11
N VAL A 306 9.53 15.74 -18.31
CA VAL A 306 10.96 15.47 -18.56
C VAL A 306 11.26 15.47 -20.07
N TYR A 307 10.42 14.81 -20.87
CA TYR A 307 10.67 14.57 -22.30
C TYR A 307 9.88 15.48 -23.26
N GLY A 308 8.97 16.30 -22.74
CA GLY A 308 8.08 17.15 -23.54
C GLY A 308 6.75 16.48 -23.89
N GLN A 309 5.82 17.29 -24.40
CA GLN A 309 4.49 16.87 -24.84
C GLN A 309 4.53 16.37 -26.29
N GLY A 310 3.69 15.38 -26.64
CA GLY A 310 3.51 14.92 -28.04
C GLY A 310 4.44 13.80 -28.48
N LEU A 311 4.82 12.90 -27.57
CA LEU A 311 5.59 11.71 -27.90
C LEU A 311 4.77 10.76 -28.81
N PRO A 312 5.41 10.13 -29.82
CA PRO A 312 4.77 9.10 -30.65
C PRO A 312 4.23 7.94 -29.79
N ALA A 313 3.08 7.39 -30.18
CA ALA A 313 2.46 6.28 -29.45
C ALA A 313 3.26 4.97 -29.52
N ASP A 314 4.13 4.84 -30.52
CA ASP A 314 5.02 3.70 -30.77
C ASP A 314 6.41 3.84 -30.11
N LEU A 315 6.58 4.80 -29.19
CA LEU A 315 7.85 5.03 -28.50
C LEU A 315 8.22 3.82 -27.64
N THR A 316 9.35 3.18 -27.97
CA THR A 316 9.96 2.15 -27.13
C THR A 316 10.97 2.80 -26.20
N VAL A 317 10.86 2.49 -24.91
CA VAL A 317 11.64 3.13 -23.86
C VAL A 317 12.84 2.27 -23.51
N ALA A 318 14.05 2.71 -23.83
CA ALA A 318 15.27 1.97 -23.53
C ALA A 318 16.07 2.63 -22.40
N LEU A 319 16.71 1.82 -21.55
CA LEU A 319 17.64 2.34 -20.54
C LEU A 319 18.97 2.69 -21.21
N THR A 320 19.32 3.97 -21.22
CA THR A 320 20.53 4.51 -21.88
C THR A 320 21.53 5.13 -20.91
N PHE A 321 21.16 5.30 -19.62
CA PHE A 321 22.02 5.83 -18.54
C PHE A 321 22.84 7.07 -18.93
N ASP A 322 22.17 8.22 -19.00
CA ASP A 322 22.83 9.51 -19.17
C ASP A 322 23.74 9.88 -17.98
N ALA A 323 24.76 10.72 -18.23
CA ALA A 323 25.71 11.17 -17.21
C ALA A 323 25.02 11.87 -16.03
N VAL A 324 23.98 12.69 -16.28
CA VAL A 324 23.21 13.34 -15.21
C VAL A 324 22.41 12.30 -14.43
N GLY A 325 21.79 11.35 -15.14
CA GLY A 325 21.10 10.21 -14.54
C GLY A 325 22.00 9.43 -13.59
N ILE A 326 23.22 9.08 -14.01
CA ILE A 326 24.22 8.38 -13.19
C ILE A 326 24.57 9.20 -11.95
N VAL A 327 24.83 10.51 -12.07
CA VAL A 327 25.16 11.36 -10.92
C VAL A 327 24.01 11.38 -9.89
N LEU A 328 22.75 11.45 -10.33
CA LEU A 328 21.59 11.42 -9.44
C LEU A 328 21.40 10.05 -8.77
N LEU A 329 21.69 8.95 -9.49
CA LEU A 329 21.67 7.60 -8.90
C LEU A 329 22.76 7.43 -7.84
N VAL A 330 23.96 7.95 -8.09
CA VAL A 330 25.04 7.99 -7.08
C VAL A 330 24.60 8.83 -5.88
N LEU A 331 23.99 9.99 -6.10
CA LEU A 331 23.48 10.83 -5.02
C LEU A 331 22.37 10.13 -4.21
N ALA A 332 21.49 9.37 -4.88
CA ALA A 332 20.49 8.55 -4.21
C ALA A 332 21.15 7.51 -3.30
N ALA A 333 22.18 6.80 -3.77
CA ALA A 333 22.94 5.86 -2.96
C ALA A 333 23.57 6.55 -1.73
N VAL A 334 24.11 7.76 -1.90
CA VAL A 334 24.64 8.57 -0.79
C VAL A 334 23.55 8.90 0.23
N PHE A 335 22.36 9.34 -0.21
CA PHE A 335 21.25 9.61 0.71
C PHE A 335 20.78 8.36 1.45
N PHE A 336 20.74 7.20 0.80
CA PHE A 336 20.44 5.93 1.45
C PHE A 336 21.49 5.56 2.51
N CYS A 337 22.78 5.74 2.20
CA CYS A 337 23.85 5.55 3.18
C CYS A 337 23.73 6.53 4.35
N PHE A 338 23.39 7.80 4.09
CA PHE A 338 23.18 8.79 5.14
C PHE A 338 21.97 8.50 6.01
N MET A 339 20.90 7.95 5.47
CA MET A 339 19.75 7.47 6.26
C MET A 339 20.21 6.44 7.31
N LEU A 340 21.02 5.45 6.91
CA LEU A 340 21.56 4.43 7.81
C LEU A 340 22.61 5.01 8.79
N TYR A 341 23.47 5.90 8.29
CA TYR A 341 24.49 6.57 9.08
C TYR A 341 23.88 7.46 10.18
N ALA A 342 22.83 8.21 9.86
CA ALA A 342 22.11 9.04 10.83
C ALA A 342 21.54 8.20 11.99
N ALA A 343 20.96 7.04 11.69
CA ALA A 343 20.54 6.08 12.71
C ALA A 343 21.72 5.52 13.51
N LYS A 344 22.84 5.22 12.84
CA LYS A 344 24.07 4.80 13.52
C LYS A 344 24.59 5.87 14.48
N MET A 345 24.53 7.14 14.10
CA MET A 345 24.97 8.28 14.90
C MET A 345 23.93 8.77 15.92
N ARG A 346 22.81 8.04 16.11
CA ARG A 346 21.74 8.39 17.06
C ARG A 346 21.11 9.76 16.81
N MET A 347 21.06 10.19 15.55
CA MET A 347 20.33 11.40 15.18
C MET A 347 18.82 11.20 15.36
N HIS A 348 18.05 12.29 15.32
CA HIS A 348 16.59 12.19 15.35
C HIS A 348 16.06 11.37 14.15
N ALA A 349 15.05 10.53 14.37
CA ALA A 349 14.43 9.70 13.33
C ALA A 349 13.93 10.50 12.11
N VAL A 350 13.56 11.77 12.33
CA VAL A 350 13.16 12.71 11.27
C VAL A 350 14.28 12.94 10.26
N VAL A 351 15.54 12.93 10.68
CA VAL A 351 16.69 13.09 9.77
C VAL A 351 16.79 11.90 8.82
N SER A 352 16.67 10.67 9.34
CA SER A 352 16.65 9.47 8.50
C SER A 352 15.42 9.43 7.59
N LEU A 353 14.26 9.89 8.06
CA LEU A 353 13.05 10.01 7.24
C LEU A 353 13.26 11.01 6.08
N PHE A 354 13.86 12.17 6.36
CA PHE A 354 14.20 13.15 5.33
C PHE A 354 15.18 12.57 4.30
N MET A 355 16.24 11.91 4.75
CA MET A 355 17.21 11.25 3.85
C MET A 355 16.56 10.15 3.01
N ALA A 356 15.60 9.41 3.56
CA ALA A 356 14.80 8.43 2.82
C ALA A 356 13.99 9.08 1.68
N LEU A 357 13.38 10.23 1.93
CA LEU A 357 12.63 10.97 0.90
C LEU A 357 13.58 11.54 -0.17
N CYS A 358 14.73 12.09 0.23
CA CYS A 358 15.77 12.54 -0.71
C CYS A 358 16.29 11.40 -1.58
N PHE A 359 16.48 10.20 -1.01
CA PHE A 359 16.81 8.99 -1.76
C PHE A 359 15.76 8.68 -2.83
N VAL A 360 14.47 8.65 -2.46
CA VAL A 360 13.38 8.34 -3.42
C VAL A 360 13.35 9.36 -4.55
N LEU A 361 13.41 10.65 -4.25
CA LEU A 361 13.37 11.71 -5.27
C LEU A 361 14.59 11.66 -6.20
N SER A 362 15.79 11.46 -5.65
CA SER A 362 17.03 11.39 -6.45
C SER A 362 17.09 10.13 -7.31
N ALA A 363 16.66 8.98 -6.76
CA ALA A 363 16.60 7.72 -7.50
C ALA A 363 15.57 7.80 -8.63
N TYR A 364 14.39 8.34 -8.34
CA TYR A 364 13.34 8.51 -9.34
C TYR A 364 13.79 9.40 -10.49
N THR A 365 14.30 10.59 -10.18
CA THR A 365 14.80 11.53 -11.21
C THR A 365 15.99 10.97 -11.98
N GLY A 366 16.91 10.29 -11.31
CA GLY A 366 18.05 9.62 -11.94
C GLY A 366 17.62 8.52 -12.92
N LEU A 367 16.66 7.68 -12.55
CA LEU A 367 16.09 6.66 -13.44
C LEU A 367 15.33 7.29 -14.60
N MET A 368 14.53 8.32 -14.33
CA MET A 368 13.77 9.03 -15.36
C MET A 368 14.65 9.72 -16.39
N LEU A 369 15.84 10.19 -16.02
CA LEU A 369 16.84 10.74 -16.95
C LEU A 369 17.75 9.69 -17.58
N SER A 370 17.66 8.43 -17.16
CA SER A 370 18.47 7.31 -17.68
C SER A 370 17.75 6.52 -18.78
N VAL A 371 16.77 7.16 -19.41
CA VAL A 371 15.84 6.56 -20.35
C VAL A 371 15.90 7.33 -21.68
N ALA A 372 15.72 6.65 -22.81
CA ALA A 372 15.58 7.29 -24.13
C ALA A 372 14.54 6.58 -25.00
#